data_AF-A0A3C0UG74-F1
#
_entry.id   AF-A0A3C0UG74-F1
#
_cell.length_a   1.000
_cell.length_b   1.000
_cell.length_c   1.000
_cell.angle_alpha   90.00
_cell.angle_beta   90.00
_cell.angle_gamma   90.00
#
_symmetry.space_group_name_H-M   'P 1'
#
loop_
_entity.id
_entity.type
_entity.pdbx_description
1 polymer ?
#
loop_
_entity_poly.entity_id
_entity_poly.type
_entity_poly.pdbx_seq_one_letter_code
_entity_poly.pdbx_strand_id
1 'polypeptide(L)'
;MKISTVIVLLLIVCTFPVYAVTPINEAVIKDAQTYGTAHNQMDVAEFLAPWTAYEEKAAKITDSAEKAYLYTPYLLIAVDAREKSQAKKPVKVGDSEKILSDYAGYLSFSVTLYGDTPQFADKISAVIKQGNKDIFARDLNSAAAERISAAGNSNKPLYMT
;
A
#
# COMPACT_ATOMS: atom_id res chain seq x y z
N MET A 1 -13.84 -2.98 -46.90
CA MET A 1 -12.42 -2.78 -46.51
C MET A 1 -12.23 -2.04 -45.19
N LYS A 2 -13.00 -0.99 -44.85
CA LYS A 2 -12.75 -0.16 -43.65
C LYS A 2 -12.88 -0.89 -42.29
N ILE A 3 -13.86 -1.79 -42.14
CA ILE A 3 -14.10 -2.50 -40.86
C ILE A 3 -13.02 -3.55 -40.57
N SER A 4 -12.58 -4.26 -41.60
CA SER A 4 -11.56 -5.31 -41.46
C SER A 4 -10.21 -4.71 -41.04
N THR A 5 -9.85 -3.52 -41.54
CA THR A 5 -8.65 -2.80 -41.10
C THR A 5 -8.72 -2.35 -39.64
N VAL A 6 -9.89 -1.91 -39.17
CA VAL A 6 -10.10 -1.51 -37.76
C VAL A 6 -10.00 -2.71 -36.82
N ILE A 7 -10.55 -3.86 -37.20
CA ILE A 7 -10.48 -5.10 -36.41
C ILE A 7 -9.04 -5.60 -36.29
N VAL A 8 -8.27 -5.57 -37.38
CA VAL A 8 -6.86 -5.95 -37.37
C VAL A 8 -6.03 -4.99 -36.50
N LEU A 9 -6.31 -3.68 -36.58
CA LEU A 9 -5.63 -2.69 -35.72
C LEU A 9 -5.95 -2.92 -34.23
N LEU A 10 -7.20 -3.23 -33.89
CA LEU A 10 -7.64 -3.50 -32.52
C LEU A 10 -6.97 -4.78 -31.97
N LEU A 11 -6.91 -5.84 -32.77
CA LEU A 11 -6.24 -7.09 -32.40
C LEU A 11 -4.75 -6.89 -32.13
N ILE A 12 -4.07 -6.05 -32.92
CA ILE A 12 -2.65 -5.72 -32.71
C ILE A 12 -2.48 -4.98 -31.37
N VAL A 13 -3.33 -4.00 -31.06
CA VAL A 13 -3.26 -3.25 -29.79
C VAL A 13 -3.52 -4.14 -28.56
N CYS A 14 -4.41 -5.13 -28.68
CA CYS A 14 -4.72 -6.08 -27.60
C CYS A 14 -3.64 -7.14 -27.33
N THR A 15 -2.60 -7.25 -28.17
CA THR A 15 -1.54 -8.26 -28.02
C THR A 15 -0.24 -7.73 -27.41
N PHE A 16 -0.13 -6.41 -27.18
CA PHE A 16 1.06 -5.88 -26.53
C PHE A 16 1.08 -6.29 -25.05
N PRO A 17 2.19 -6.90 -24.57
CA PRO A 17 2.35 -7.16 -23.15
C PRO A 17 2.38 -5.81 -22.43
N VAL A 18 1.33 -5.52 -21.65
CA VAL A 18 1.35 -4.45 -20.66
C VAL A 18 2.23 -4.95 -19.53
N TYR A 19 3.49 -4.52 -19.53
CA TYR A 19 4.34 -4.66 -18.37
C TYR A 19 3.79 -3.75 -17.28
N ALA A 20 3.27 -4.32 -16.20
CA ALA A 20 2.76 -3.59 -15.03
C ALA A 20 3.85 -2.87 -14.22
N VAL A 21 5.07 -2.76 -14.75
CA VAL A 21 6.21 -2.12 -14.10
C VAL A 21 6.60 -0.92 -14.93
N THR A 22 6.03 0.24 -14.60
CA THR A 22 6.47 1.49 -15.21
C THR A 22 7.87 1.79 -14.66
N PRO A 23 8.85 2.16 -15.52
CA PRO A 23 10.15 2.58 -15.03
C PRO A 23 9.98 3.88 -14.24
N ILE A 24 10.48 3.89 -13.00
CA ILE A 24 10.47 5.11 -12.18
C ILE A 24 11.45 6.11 -12.80
N ASN A 25 10.91 7.23 -13.24
CA ASN A 25 11.64 8.35 -13.81
C ASN A 25 11.21 9.65 -13.13
N GLU A 26 11.88 10.76 -13.45
CA GLU A 26 11.62 12.05 -12.82
C GLU A 26 10.16 12.51 -12.94
N ALA A 27 9.49 12.22 -14.06
CA ALA A 27 8.08 12.57 -14.25
C ALA A 27 7.17 11.79 -13.28
N VAL A 28 7.40 10.49 -13.12
CA VAL A 28 6.67 9.66 -12.15
C VAL A 28 6.95 10.11 -10.71
N ILE A 29 8.20 10.48 -10.40
CA ILE A 29 8.56 11.01 -9.09
C ILE A 29 7.78 12.29 -8.79
N LYS A 30 7.78 13.25 -9.73
CA LYS A 30 7.04 14.52 -9.58
C LYS A 30 5.54 14.31 -9.46
N ASP A 31 4.99 13.36 -10.23
CA ASP A 31 3.57 13.01 -10.14
C ASP A 31 3.22 12.44 -8.76
N ALA A 32 4.00 11.47 -8.26
CA ALA A 32 3.81 10.92 -6.92
C ALA A 32 3.94 11.97 -5.82
N GLN A 33 4.92 12.88 -5.93
CA GLN A 33 5.07 14.01 -5.00
C GLN A 33 3.86 14.95 -5.05
N THR A 34 3.36 15.24 -6.24
CA THR A 34 2.17 16.08 -6.45
C THR A 34 0.95 15.43 -5.82
N TYR A 35 0.75 14.14 -6.05
CA TYR A 35 -0.33 13.36 -5.46
C TYR A 35 -0.26 13.40 -3.92
N GLY A 36 0.90 13.10 -3.33
CA GLY A 36 1.08 13.13 -1.88
C GLY A 36 0.83 14.53 -1.28
N THR A 37 1.34 15.57 -1.93
CA THR A 37 1.17 16.96 -1.48
C THR A 37 -0.28 17.41 -1.55
N ALA A 38 -1.01 17.05 -2.63
CA ALA A 38 -2.40 17.44 -2.83
C ALA A 38 -3.35 16.77 -1.83
N HIS A 39 -3.01 15.58 -1.35
CA HIS A 39 -3.82 14.81 -0.39
C HIS A 39 -3.25 14.87 1.04
N ASN A 40 -2.49 15.91 1.37
CA ASN A 40 -1.87 16.06 2.68
C ASN A 40 -2.87 16.18 3.85
N GLN A 41 -4.14 16.52 3.62
CA GLN A 41 -5.15 16.56 4.70
C GLN A 41 -6.04 15.31 4.72
N MET A 42 -5.91 14.41 3.74
CA MET A 42 -6.68 13.18 3.67
C MET A 42 -6.33 12.26 4.83
N ASP A 43 -7.29 11.51 5.36
CA ASP A 43 -6.99 10.48 6.36
C ASP A 43 -6.01 9.44 5.80
N VAL A 44 -5.20 8.83 6.66
CA VAL A 44 -4.19 7.84 6.22
C VAL A 44 -4.85 6.62 5.57
N ALA A 45 -5.96 6.12 6.13
CA ALA A 45 -6.65 4.96 5.57
C ALA A 45 -7.23 5.27 4.19
N GLU A 46 -7.81 6.46 4.02
CA GLU A 46 -8.34 6.92 2.74
C GLU A 46 -7.23 7.12 1.69
N PHE A 47 -6.09 7.68 2.10
CA PHE A 47 -4.93 7.88 1.23
C PHE A 47 -4.33 6.56 0.74
N LEU A 48 -4.29 5.54 1.60
CA LEU A 48 -3.75 4.22 1.26
C LEU A 48 -4.76 3.32 0.55
N ALA A 49 -6.04 3.67 0.53
CA ALA A 49 -7.11 2.83 0.00
C ALA A 49 -6.85 2.30 -1.43
N PRO A 50 -6.30 3.07 -2.39
CA PRO A 50 -6.02 2.56 -3.73
C PRO A 50 -4.97 1.44 -3.79
N TRP A 51 -4.12 1.33 -2.76
CA TRP A 51 -3.07 0.30 -2.63
C TRP A 51 -3.41 -0.76 -1.58
N THR A 52 -4.62 -0.73 -1.03
CA THR A 52 -5.07 -1.61 0.04
C THR A 52 -6.06 -2.64 -0.50
N ALA A 53 -5.75 -3.92 -0.28
CA ALA A 53 -6.67 -5.02 -0.42
C ALA A 53 -7.30 -5.33 0.95
N TYR A 54 -8.62 -5.30 1.01
CA TYR A 54 -9.38 -5.69 2.21
C TYR A 54 -9.80 -7.16 2.11
N GLU A 55 -10.07 -7.77 3.26
CA GLU A 55 -10.70 -9.09 3.30
C GLU A 55 -12.00 -9.10 2.48
N GLU A 56 -12.10 -10.02 1.52
CA GLU A 56 -13.24 -10.12 0.59
C GLU A 56 -14.59 -10.29 1.31
N LYS A 57 -14.56 -10.96 2.47
CA LYS A 57 -15.76 -11.27 3.27
C LYS A 57 -16.03 -10.24 4.37
N ALA A 58 -15.25 -9.16 4.44
CA ALA A 58 -15.48 -8.12 5.43
C ALA A 58 -16.88 -7.53 5.24
N ALA A 59 -17.70 -7.57 6.30
CA ALA A 59 -19.05 -7.03 6.26
C ALA A 59 -19.07 -5.51 5.99
N LYS A 60 -18.01 -4.81 6.40
CA LYS A 60 -17.76 -3.39 6.14
C LYS A 60 -16.26 -3.13 6.04
N ILE A 61 -15.87 -2.21 5.15
CA ILE A 61 -14.51 -1.69 5.07
C ILE A 61 -14.36 -0.61 6.16
N THR A 62 -13.80 -1.00 7.30
CA THR A 62 -13.52 -0.12 8.45
C THR A 62 -12.05 -0.24 8.85
N ASP A 63 -11.60 0.60 9.79
CA ASP A 63 -10.23 0.52 10.30
C ASP A 63 -9.90 -0.82 10.97
N SER A 64 -10.92 -1.52 11.45
CA SER A 64 -10.84 -2.85 12.05
C SER A 64 -10.98 -3.99 11.05
N ALA A 65 -11.10 -3.70 9.75
CA ALA A 65 -11.11 -4.73 8.72
C ALA A 65 -9.68 -5.24 8.50
N GLU A 66 -9.54 -6.55 8.35
CA GLU A 66 -8.28 -7.15 7.93
C GLU A 66 -7.92 -6.62 6.54
N LYS A 67 -6.64 -6.29 6.40
CA LYS A 67 -6.16 -5.60 5.20
C LYS A 67 -4.70 -5.90 4.93
N ALA A 68 -4.36 -5.86 3.65
CA ALA A 68 -2.99 -5.90 3.18
C ALA A 68 -2.75 -4.73 2.22
N TYR A 69 -1.58 -4.11 2.26
CA TYR A 69 -1.21 -3.11 1.27
C TYR A 69 0.22 -3.29 0.80
N LEU A 70 0.45 -2.94 -0.46
CA LEU A 70 1.71 -3.09 -1.16
C LEU A 70 2.40 -1.74 -1.32
N TYR A 71 3.64 -1.64 -0.84
CA TYR A 71 4.44 -0.44 -1.02
C TYR A 71 5.10 -0.43 -2.39
N THR A 72 4.42 0.21 -3.34
CA THR A 72 5.01 0.52 -4.64
C THR A 72 5.97 1.70 -4.53
N PRO A 73 6.97 1.83 -5.43
CA PRO A 73 7.83 3.02 -5.49
C PRO A 73 7.06 4.34 -5.57
N TYR A 74 5.95 4.35 -6.32
CA TYR A 74 5.05 5.50 -6.39
C TYR A 74 4.47 5.83 -5.01
N LEU A 75 3.92 4.82 -4.32
CA LEU A 75 3.33 5.00 -3.00
C LEU A 75 4.36 5.48 -1.97
N LEU A 76 5.58 4.93 -1.99
CA LEU A 76 6.66 5.34 -1.09
C LEU A 76 6.96 6.85 -1.21
N ILE A 77 7.04 7.35 -2.45
CA ILE A 77 7.26 8.77 -2.72
C ILE A 77 6.04 9.60 -2.31
N ALA A 78 4.84 9.11 -2.62
CA ALA A 78 3.60 9.81 -2.31
C ALA A 78 3.39 9.95 -0.79
N VAL A 79 3.69 8.91 0.00
CA VAL A 79 3.63 8.96 1.47
C VAL A 79 4.63 9.97 2.01
N ASP A 80 5.90 9.94 1.56
CA ASP A 80 6.91 10.91 2.01
C ASP A 80 6.50 12.35 1.70
N ALA A 81 6.01 12.60 0.48
CA ALA A 81 5.53 13.93 0.09
C ALA A 81 4.33 14.38 0.92
N ARG A 82 3.39 13.47 1.21
CA ARG A 82 2.24 13.73 2.08
C ARG A 82 2.68 14.13 3.48
N GLU A 83 3.55 13.34 4.11
CA GLU A 83 4.04 13.59 5.47
C GLU A 83 4.86 14.88 5.57
N LYS A 84 5.75 15.14 4.61
CA LYS A 84 6.50 16.40 4.55
C LYS A 84 5.58 17.60 4.38
N SER A 85 4.60 17.48 3.48
CA SER A 85 3.64 18.55 3.24
C SER A 85 2.78 18.84 4.48
N GLN A 86 2.31 17.79 5.19
CA GLN A 86 1.66 17.93 6.49
C GLN A 86 2.53 18.64 7.52
N ALA A 87 3.81 18.29 7.58
CA ALA A 87 4.80 18.90 8.46
C ALA A 87 5.32 20.27 8.00
N LYS A 88 4.78 20.84 6.90
CA LYS A 88 5.24 22.08 6.26
C LYS A 88 6.74 22.07 5.90
N LYS A 89 7.27 20.89 5.59
CA LYS A 89 8.64 20.67 5.12
C LYS A 89 8.67 20.67 3.59
N PRO A 90 9.79 21.09 2.96
CA PRO A 90 9.92 21.07 1.51
C PRO A 90 9.96 19.63 0.98
N VAL A 91 9.24 19.37 -0.10
CA VAL A 91 9.32 18.12 -0.87
C VAL A 91 10.37 18.31 -1.96
N LYS A 92 11.40 17.46 -1.99
CA LYS A 92 12.53 17.56 -2.93
C LYS A 92 12.70 16.26 -3.71
N VAL A 93 12.99 16.37 -5.01
CA VAL A 93 13.25 15.21 -5.89
C VAL A 93 14.39 14.33 -5.36
N GLY A 94 15.48 14.92 -4.87
CA GLY A 94 16.61 14.15 -4.32
C GLY A 94 16.25 13.28 -3.10
N ASP A 95 15.23 13.65 -2.32
CA ASP A 95 14.78 12.81 -1.21
C ASP A 95 14.05 11.56 -1.74
N SER A 96 13.29 11.70 -2.83
CA SER A 96 12.62 10.59 -3.50
C SER A 96 13.62 9.61 -4.10
N GLU A 97 14.70 10.08 -4.72
CA GLU A 97 15.76 9.20 -5.24
C GLU A 97 16.43 8.38 -4.13
N LYS A 98 16.66 9.00 -2.97
CA LYS A 98 17.17 8.29 -1.79
C LYS A 98 16.20 7.19 -1.33
N ILE A 99 14.91 7.51 -1.20
CA ILE A 99 13.88 6.53 -0.82
C ILE A 99 13.87 5.36 -1.81
N LEU A 100 13.90 5.63 -3.11
CA LEU A 100 13.93 4.57 -4.11
C LEU A 100 15.17 3.69 -4.01
N SER A 101 16.33 4.28 -3.72
CA SER A 101 17.58 3.54 -3.52
C SER A 101 17.54 2.65 -2.29
N ASP A 102 16.96 3.12 -1.19
CA ASP A 102 16.87 2.36 0.07
C ASP A 102 15.99 1.10 -0.08
N TYR A 103 15.02 1.14 -1.01
CA TYR A 103 14.09 0.02 -1.30
C TYR A 103 14.40 -0.70 -2.61
N ALA A 104 15.52 -0.41 -3.27
CA ALA A 104 15.89 -1.05 -4.53
C ALA A 104 16.09 -2.56 -4.35
N GLY A 105 15.36 -3.35 -5.14
CA GLY A 105 15.42 -4.82 -5.09
C GLY A 105 14.57 -5.45 -3.98
N TYR A 106 13.83 -4.66 -3.19
CA TYR A 106 12.92 -5.16 -2.15
C TYR A 106 11.46 -5.10 -2.61
N LEU A 107 10.68 -6.10 -2.19
CA LEU A 107 9.22 -6.06 -2.21
C LEU A 107 8.76 -5.78 -0.77
N SER A 108 8.15 -4.62 -0.53
CA SER A 108 7.65 -4.25 0.80
C SER A 108 6.13 -4.25 0.82
N PHE A 109 5.55 -4.85 1.85
CA PHE A 109 4.11 -4.93 2.07
C PHE A 109 3.81 -5.01 3.56
N SER A 110 2.56 -4.73 3.92
CA SER A 110 2.08 -4.87 5.29
C SER A 110 0.77 -5.63 5.29
N VAL A 111 0.55 -6.42 6.33
CA VAL A 111 -0.70 -7.16 6.56
C VAL A 111 -1.13 -6.92 8.00
N THR A 112 -2.39 -6.54 8.19
CA THR A 112 -3.00 -6.39 9.51
C THR A 112 -4.10 -7.43 9.65
N LEU A 113 -3.96 -8.28 10.67
CA LEU A 113 -4.90 -9.34 11.03
C LEU A 113 -5.38 -9.13 12.47
N TYR A 114 -6.61 -9.52 12.77
CA TYR A 114 -7.19 -9.37 14.10
C TYR A 114 -7.50 -10.73 14.72
N GLY A 115 -7.13 -10.90 15.99
CA GLY A 115 -7.38 -12.09 16.77
C GLY A 115 -8.47 -11.90 17.80
N ASP A 116 -9.12 -13.00 18.19
CA ASP A 116 -10.09 -13.07 19.29
C ASP A 116 -9.42 -13.25 20.66
N THR A 117 -8.14 -13.60 20.68
CA THR A 117 -7.36 -13.90 21.88
C THR A 117 -6.02 -13.17 21.89
N PRO A 118 -5.46 -12.83 23.07
CA PRO A 118 -4.13 -12.21 23.16
C PRO A 118 -2.99 -13.08 22.60
N GLN A 119 -3.18 -14.40 22.53
CA GLN A 119 -2.21 -15.38 22.02
C GLN A 119 -2.41 -15.72 20.53
N PHE A 120 -3.33 -15.03 19.84
CA PHE A 120 -3.64 -15.29 18.43
C PHE A 120 -2.36 -15.36 17.56
N ALA A 121 -1.44 -14.42 17.75
CA ALA A 121 -0.20 -14.32 16.97
C ALA A 121 0.80 -15.46 17.25
N ASP A 122 0.70 -16.16 18.39
CA ASP A 122 1.70 -17.16 18.81
C ASP A 122 1.71 -18.41 17.92
N LYS A 123 0.65 -18.61 17.13
CA LYS A 123 0.46 -19.80 16.27
C LYS A 123 0.39 -19.47 14.78
N ILE A 124 0.70 -18.23 14.39
CA ILE A 124 0.58 -17.79 12.99
C ILE A 124 1.90 -17.97 12.27
N SER A 125 1.83 -18.55 11.07
CA SER A 125 2.92 -18.57 10.11
C SER A 125 2.49 -17.80 8.86
N ALA A 126 3.33 -16.87 8.41
CA ALA A 126 3.14 -16.16 7.16
C ALA A 126 4.04 -16.75 6.07
N VAL A 127 3.48 -16.99 4.89
CA VAL A 127 4.19 -17.50 3.72
C VAL A 127 3.80 -16.67 2.50
N ILE A 128 4.78 -16.25 1.71
CA ILE A 128 4.54 -15.60 0.42
C ILE A 128 4.48 -16.68 -0.64
N LYS A 129 3.36 -16.78 -1.36
CA LYS A 129 3.21 -17.70 -2.50
C LYS A 129 3.53 -17.00 -3.80
N GLN A 130 4.53 -17.48 -4.52
CA GLN A 130 4.91 -16.99 -5.85
C GLN A 130 4.79 -18.12 -6.88
N GLY A 131 3.64 -18.21 -7.55
CA GLY A 131 3.31 -19.34 -8.40
C GLY A 131 3.26 -20.63 -7.58
N ASN A 132 4.09 -21.61 -7.93
CA ASN A 132 4.18 -22.90 -7.21
C ASN A 132 5.25 -22.90 -6.12
N LYS A 133 5.83 -21.75 -5.76
CA LYS A 133 6.87 -21.63 -4.74
C LYS A 133 6.34 -20.96 -3.48
N ASP A 134 6.65 -21.58 -2.36
CA ASP A 134 6.43 -21.02 -1.02
C ASP A 134 7.73 -20.35 -0.54
N ILE A 135 7.64 -19.06 -0.23
CA ILE A 135 8.74 -18.26 0.33
C ILE A 135 8.41 -18.01 1.80
N PHE A 136 9.20 -18.62 2.67
CA PHE A 136 9.07 -18.47 4.12
C PHE A 136 9.79 -17.22 4.61
N ALA A 137 9.15 -16.44 5.47
CA ALA A 137 9.81 -15.33 6.14
C ALA A 137 10.98 -15.86 6.97
N ARG A 138 12.19 -15.31 6.77
CA ARG A 138 13.41 -15.87 7.39
C ARG A 138 13.66 -15.36 8.82
N ASP A 139 13.05 -14.26 9.25
CA ASP A 139 13.12 -13.78 10.63
C ASP A 139 11.86 -12.97 10.97
N LEU A 140 10.95 -13.54 11.79
CA LEU A 140 9.87 -12.78 12.44
C LEU A 140 10.48 -12.01 13.62
N ASN A 141 11.35 -11.03 13.35
CA ASN A 141 11.68 -10.06 14.40
C ASN A 141 10.43 -9.21 14.64
N SER A 142 9.74 -9.54 15.72
CA SER A 142 8.51 -8.93 16.26
C SER A 142 8.71 -7.48 16.73
N ALA A 143 9.43 -6.66 15.97
CA ALA A 143 9.70 -5.25 16.30
C ALA A 143 8.53 -4.32 15.95
N ALA A 144 7.46 -4.82 15.31
CA ALA A 144 6.28 -4.03 14.97
C ALA A 144 4.95 -4.72 15.32
N ALA A 145 4.97 -5.71 16.24
CA ALA A 145 3.77 -5.98 17.02
C ALA A 145 3.68 -4.85 18.07
N GLU A 146 3.39 -3.63 17.59
CA GLU A 146 2.91 -2.58 18.47
C GLU A 146 1.63 -3.13 19.07
N ARG A 147 1.73 -3.69 20.27
CA ARG A 147 0.56 -3.98 21.08
C ARG A 147 -0.09 -2.63 21.28
N ILE A 148 -1.10 -2.33 20.47
CA ILE A 148 -2.05 -1.28 20.78
C ILE A 148 -2.80 -1.78 22.02
N SER A 149 -2.16 -1.65 23.18
CA SER A 149 -2.86 -1.74 24.45
C SER A 149 -3.90 -0.65 24.40
N ALA A 150 -5.17 -1.03 24.43
CA ALA A 150 -6.27 -0.12 24.71
C ALA A 150 -6.05 0.50 26.10
N ALA A 151 -5.21 1.52 26.17
CA ALA A 151 -4.88 2.27 27.37
C ALA A 151 -4.88 3.74 26.98
N GLY A 152 -6.10 4.30 26.94
CA GLY A 152 -6.29 5.71 26.67
C GLY A 152 -7.59 6.07 25.95
N ASN A 153 -8.56 5.16 25.77
CA ASN A 153 -9.88 5.59 25.29
C ASN A 153 -10.82 5.76 26.49
N SER A 154 -11.04 7.03 26.83
CA SER A 154 -12.04 7.45 27.81
C SER A 154 -13.39 6.83 27.44
N ASN A 155 -13.94 6.05 28.37
CA ASN A 155 -15.30 5.54 28.33
C ASN A 155 -16.30 6.63 27.91
N LYS A 156 -16.90 6.46 26.72
CA LYS A 156 -18.33 6.70 26.48
C LYS A 156 -18.74 6.03 25.15
N PRO A 157 -19.64 5.03 25.17
CA PRO A 157 -20.19 4.48 23.94
C PRO A 157 -21.03 5.54 23.22
N LEU A 158 -20.62 5.92 22.01
CA LEU A 158 -21.34 6.81 21.10
C LEU A 158 -22.52 6.08 20.43
N TYR A 159 -23.44 5.56 21.23
CA TYR A 159 -24.80 5.24 20.80
C TYR A 159 -25.75 5.46 21.98
N MET A 160 -26.02 6.73 22.29
CA MET A 160 -27.31 7.20 22.80
C MET A 160 -27.27 8.74 22.88
N THR A 161 -28.33 9.34 22.32
CA THR A 161 -28.63 10.78 22.09
C THR A 161 -27.83 11.51 21.03
#